data_AF-A0A3N5G9G7-F1
#
_entry.id   AF-A0A3N5G9G7-F1
#
_cell.length_a   1.000
_cell.length_b   1.000
_cell.length_c   1.000
_cell.angle_alpha   90.00
_cell.angle_beta   90.00
_cell.angle_gamma   90.00
#
_symmetry.space_group_name_H-M   'P 1'
#
loop_
_entity.id
_entity.type
_entity.pdbx_description
1 polymer ?
#
loop_
_entity_poly.entity_id
_entity_poly.type
_entity_poly.pdbx_seq_one_letter_code
_entity_poly.pdbx_strand_id
1 'polypeptide(L)'
;RKVIVWAHNYHVQRDLATPGAAAAVAKAGRTFAGPTGLHLARALGRDLYVIGFLAHHGRYGYAGEEPVEIATAEPGSLEGLFHAVGKPFLLLDLRALPGDHWLRAPLKTSLYFYEPQETDVPRLFDAVFFLDEMKPSTAVEGAAP
;
A
#
# COMPACT_ATOMS: atom_id res chain seq x y z
N ARG A 1 -6.68 25.10 1.20
CA ARG A 1 -7.60 24.07 1.75
C ARG A 1 -6.87 22.73 1.69
N LYS A 2 -7.15 21.79 2.61
CA LYS A 2 -6.56 20.44 2.60
C LYS A 2 -7.65 19.45 2.19
N VAL A 3 -7.29 18.45 1.40
CA VAL A 3 -8.21 17.39 0.91
C VAL A 3 -7.58 16.04 1.27
N ILE A 4 -8.40 15.10 1.76
CA ILE A 4 -8.00 13.72 2.00
C ILE A 4 -8.70 12.85 0.96
N VAL A 5 -7.92 12.08 0.20
CA VAL A 5 -8.44 11.05 -0.70
C VAL A 5 -8.23 9.71 0.00
N TRP A 6 -9.32 9.09 0.41
CA TRP A 6 -9.31 7.77 1.05
C TRP A 6 -9.70 6.71 0.01
N ALA A 7 -8.74 5.88 -0.39
CA ALA A 7 -8.96 4.81 -1.34
C ALA A 7 -7.90 3.71 -1.14
N HIS A 8 -8.10 2.55 -1.77
CA HIS A 8 -7.13 1.47 -1.77
C HIS A 8 -5.74 1.94 -2.27
N ASN A 9 -4.66 1.35 -1.75
CA ASN A 9 -3.26 1.65 -2.14
C ASN A 9 -3.07 1.79 -3.65
N TYR A 10 -3.68 0.87 -4.39
CA TYR A 10 -3.65 0.89 -5.85
C TYR A 10 -4.17 2.16 -6.50
N HIS A 11 -5.20 2.80 -5.95
CA HIS A 11 -5.73 4.03 -6.54
C HIS A 11 -4.89 5.25 -6.19
N VAL A 12 -4.15 5.23 -5.08
CA VAL A 12 -3.42 6.40 -4.56
C VAL A 12 -1.92 6.38 -4.84
N GLN A 13 -1.34 5.24 -5.24
CA GLN A 13 0.07 5.16 -5.64
C GLN A 13 0.40 6.19 -6.73
N ARG A 14 1.60 6.78 -6.66
CA ARG A 14 2.02 7.87 -7.56
C ARG A 14 2.81 7.44 -8.79
N ASP A 15 3.13 6.17 -8.90
CA ASP A 15 3.94 5.59 -9.98
C ASP A 15 3.43 4.18 -10.34
N LEU A 16 4.00 3.56 -11.36
CA LEU A 16 3.71 2.20 -11.82
C LEU A 16 4.95 1.29 -11.67
N ALA A 17 5.78 1.56 -10.66
CA ALA A 17 7.07 0.90 -10.46
C ALA A 17 6.99 -0.60 -10.10
N THR A 18 5.80 -1.19 -10.02
CA THR A 18 5.63 -2.64 -9.92
C THR A 18 5.98 -3.31 -11.25
N PRO A 19 6.95 -4.25 -11.29
CA PRO A 19 7.31 -5.01 -12.48
C PRO A 19 6.07 -5.64 -13.14
N GLY A 20 5.96 -5.50 -14.46
CA GLY A 20 4.83 -6.05 -15.23
C GLY A 20 3.55 -5.21 -15.22
N ALA A 21 3.43 -4.19 -14.37
CA ALA A 21 2.25 -3.32 -14.34
C ALA A 21 2.02 -2.63 -15.69
N ALA A 22 3.07 -2.05 -16.29
CA ALA A 22 2.99 -1.41 -17.61
C ALA A 22 2.62 -2.41 -18.73
N ALA A 23 3.05 -3.67 -18.64
CA ALA A 23 2.74 -4.70 -19.63
C ALA A 23 1.30 -5.22 -19.48
N ALA A 24 0.82 -5.42 -18.25
CA ALA A 24 -0.57 -5.79 -17.96
C ALA A 24 -1.55 -4.71 -18.46
N VAL A 25 -1.16 -3.46 -18.29
CA VAL A 25 -1.84 -2.27 -18.80
C VAL A 25 -1.94 -2.27 -20.32
N ALA A 26 -0.81 -2.46 -21.02
CA ALA A 26 -0.78 -2.49 -22.48
C ALA A 26 -1.61 -3.66 -23.04
N LYS A 27 -1.61 -4.81 -22.35
CA LYS A 27 -2.36 -6.01 -22.75
C LYS A 27 -3.87 -5.87 -22.58
N ALA A 28 -4.35 -5.03 -21.67
CA ALA A 28 -5.77 -4.90 -21.37
C ALA A 28 -6.59 -4.17 -22.46
N GLY A 29 -5.96 -3.62 -23.51
CA GLY A 29 -6.65 -2.98 -24.65
C GLY A 29 -7.49 -1.75 -24.29
N ARG A 30 -7.45 -1.32 -23.02
CA ARG A 30 -8.05 -0.09 -22.51
C ARG A 30 -6.99 0.99 -22.54
N THR A 31 -7.38 2.23 -22.79
CA THR A 31 -6.59 3.41 -22.41
C THR A 31 -6.48 3.42 -20.89
N PHE A 32 -5.54 2.65 -20.35
CA PHE A 32 -5.26 2.64 -18.94
C PHE A 32 -4.76 4.02 -18.56
N ALA A 33 -5.62 4.79 -17.91
CA ALA A 33 -5.27 6.12 -17.45
C ALA A 33 -4.16 6.06 -16.38
N GLY A 34 -4.09 4.95 -15.63
CA GLY A 34 -3.28 4.87 -14.43
C GLY A 34 -4.11 4.98 -13.16
N PRO A 35 -3.48 4.78 -12.01
CA PRO A 35 -4.10 5.07 -10.73
C PRO A 35 -4.30 6.58 -10.57
N THR A 36 -5.32 6.99 -9.82
CA THR A 36 -5.60 8.41 -9.54
C THR A 36 -4.38 9.13 -8.97
N GLY A 37 -3.62 8.46 -8.11
CA GLY A 37 -2.39 8.98 -7.52
C GLY A 37 -1.32 9.38 -8.54
N LEU A 38 -1.18 8.64 -9.65
CA LEU A 38 -0.25 8.99 -10.73
C LEU A 38 -0.64 10.32 -11.38
N HIS A 39 -1.93 10.56 -11.61
CA HIS A 39 -2.42 11.83 -12.15
C HIS A 39 -2.26 12.97 -11.15
N LEU A 40 -2.59 12.73 -9.88
CA LEU A 40 -2.43 13.72 -8.82
C LEU A 40 -0.97 14.10 -8.62
N ALA A 41 -0.03 13.15 -8.70
CA ALA A 41 1.40 13.43 -8.57
C ALA A 41 1.90 14.35 -9.69
N ARG A 42 1.40 14.16 -10.92
CA ARG A 42 1.72 15.06 -12.05
C ARG A 42 1.14 16.46 -11.88
N ALA A 43 -0.08 16.55 -11.33
CA ALA A 43 -0.78 17.82 -11.17
C ALA A 43 -0.31 18.64 -9.95
N LEU A 44 0.01 17.96 -8.85
CA LEU A 44 0.28 18.60 -7.54
C LEU A 44 1.76 18.54 -7.14
N GLY A 45 2.55 17.65 -7.73
CA GLY A 45 3.97 17.51 -7.41
C GLY A 45 4.22 17.35 -5.91
N ARG A 46 4.94 18.31 -5.32
CA ARG A 46 5.31 18.32 -3.89
C ARG A 46 4.15 18.60 -2.93
N ASP A 47 3.02 19.09 -3.44
CA ASP A 47 1.82 19.35 -2.63
C ASP A 47 0.98 18.08 -2.40
N LEU A 48 1.31 16.97 -3.09
CA LEU A 48 0.76 15.65 -2.81
C LEU A 48 1.61 14.94 -1.77
N TYR A 49 0.94 14.26 -0.83
CA TYR A 49 1.57 13.32 0.10
C TYR A 49 0.75 12.03 0.13
N VAL A 50 1.38 10.91 -0.26
CA VAL A 50 0.70 9.61 -0.38
C VAL A 50 1.14 8.68 0.74
N ILE A 51 0.17 8.14 1.49
CA ILE A 51 0.40 7.16 2.54
C ILE A 51 -0.15 5.81 2.07
N GLY A 52 0.72 4.80 1.96
CA GLY A 52 0.33 3.41 1.72
C GLY A 52 0.05 2.69 3.04
N PHE A 53 -0.80 1.66 3.02
CA PHE A 53 -1.14 0.86 4.19
C PHE A 53 -0.79 -0.60 3.98
N LEU A 54 -0.13 -1.25 4.94
CA LEU A 54 0.06 -2.70 4.94
C LEU A 54 -0.17 -3.28 6.33
N ALA A 55 -0.35 -4.59 6.38
CA ALA A 55 -0.37 -5.35 7.61
C ALA A 55 0.48 -6.61 7.52
N HIS A 56 0.97 -7.10 8.66
CA HIS A 56 1.78 -8.32 8.72
C HIS A 56 0.93 -9.59 8.86
N HIS A 57 0.01 -9.65 9.83
CA HIS A 57 -0.81 -10.83 10.10
C HIS A 57 -2.25 -10.46 10.47
N GLY A 58 -3.10 -11.48 10.69
CA GLY A 58 -4.50 -11.33 11.03
C GLY A 58 -5.40 -11.54 9.83
N ARG A 59 -6.57 -10.90 9.83
CA ARG A 59 -7.64 -11.17 8.85
C ARG A 59 -8.17 -9.91 8.22
N TYR A 60 -8.35 -9.92 6.91
CA TYR A 60 -9.03 -8.84 6.18
C TYR A 60 -10.39 -9.32 5.68
N GLY A 61 -11.34 -8.40 5.54
CA GLY A 61 -12.68 -8.73 5.07
C GLY A 61 -13.62 -7.54 5.19
N TYR A 62 -14.65 -7.55 4.35
CA TYR A 62 -15.76 -6.60 4.46
C TYR A 62 -16.69 -7.01 5.60
N ALA A 63 -17.44 -6.03 6.10
CA ALA A 63 -18.46 -6.29 7.09
C ALA A 63 -19.52 -7.26 6.54
N GLY A 64 -19.78 -8.35 7.27
CA GLY A 64 -20.77 -9.37 6.88
C GLY A 64 -20.24 -10.45 5.93
N GLU A 65 -18.98 -10.39 5.52
CA GLU A 65 -18.33 -11.44 4.73
C GLU A 65 -17.40 -12.30 5.60
N GLU A 66 -17.14 -13.53 5.15
CA GLU A 66 -16.16 -14.40 5.80
C GLU A 66 -14.75 -13.80 5.61
N PRO A 67 -14.03 -13.46 6.69
CA PRO A 67 -12.71 -12.87 6.58
C PRO A 67 -11.68 -13.85 5.99
N VAL A 68 -10.69 -13.30 5.30
CA VAL A 68 -9.58 -14.05 4.74
C VAL A 68 -8.33 -13.82 5.60
N GLU A 69 -7.63 -14.91 5.91
CA GLU A 69 -6.36 -14.87 6.63
C GLU A 69 -5.26 -14.26 5.74
N ILE A 70 -4.49 -13.34 6.32
CA ILE A 70 -3.30 -12.79 5.68
C ILE A 70 -2.19 -13.84 5.78
N ALA A 71 -1.60 -14.21 4.64
CA ALA A 71 -0.46 -15.11 4.62
C ALA A 71 0.72 -14.50 5.39
N THR A 72 1.46 -15.34 6.12
CA THR A 72 2.65 -14.90 6.85
C THR A 72 3.65 -14.25 5.91
N ALA A 73 4.07 -13.02 6.22
CA ALA A 73 5.05 -12.33 5.43
C ALA A 73 6.44 -12.98 5.55
N GLU A 74 7.21 -12.91 4.46
CA GLU A 74 8.61 -13.34 4.50
C GLU A 74 9.42 -12.41 5.44
N PRO A 75 10.33 -12.92 6.28
CA PRO A 75 11.10 -12.08 7.21
C PRO A 75 11.90 -10.93 6.54
N GLY A 76 12.28 -11.08 5.26
CA GLY A 76 12.97 -10.06 4.47
C GLY A 76 12.06 -9.12 3.68
N SER A 77 10.73 -9.31 3.72
CA SER A 77 9.77 -8.39 3.11
C SER A 77 9.60 -7.13 3.96
N LEU A 78 9.00 -6.07 3.41
CA LEU A 78 8.75 -4.84 4.16
C LEU A 78 7.91 -5.09 5.43
N GLU A 79 6.86 -5.92 5.31
CA GLU A 79 6.00 -6.36 6.42
C GLU A 79 6.82 -7.10 7.48
N GLY A 80 7.68 -8.04 7.08
CA GLY A 80 8.51 -8.83 7.99
C GLY A 80 9.51 -7.96 8.75
N LEU A 81 10.12 -6.99 8.07
CA LEU A 81 11.03 -6.02 8.67
C LEU A 81 10.31 -5.11 9.67
N PHE A 82 9.08 -4.69 9.36
CA PHE A 82 8.26 -3.89 10.28
C PHE A 82 7.78 -4.69 11.49
N HIS A 83 7.37 -5.93 11.30
CA HIS A 83 7.02 -6.84 12.39
C HIS A 83 8.19 -7.02 13.37
N ALA A 84 9.41 -7.18 12.85
CA ALA A 84 10.61 -7.35 13.67
C ALA A 84 10.92 -6.14 14.60
N VAL A 85 10.38 -4.95 14.31
CA VAL A 85 10.49 -3.78 15.20
C VAL A 85 9.69 -3.97 16.50
N GLY A 86 8.69 -4.86 16.51
CA GLY A 86 7.90 -5.20 17.70
C GLY A 86 6.95 -4.10 18.15
N LYS A 87 6.42 -3.31 17.20
CA LYS A 87 5.41 -2.27 17.47
C LYS A 87 4.11 -2.60 16.75
N PRO A 88 2.95 -2.40 17.40
CA PRO A 88 1.66 -2.72 16.80
C PRO A 88 1.31 -1.80 15.62
N PHE A 89 1.84 -0.57 15.62
CA PHE A 89 1.64 0.41 14.57
C PHE A 89 2.96 1.14 14.29
N LEU A 90 3.25 1.37 13.02
CA LEU A 90 4.39 2.19 12.58
C LEU A 90 3.96 3.12 11.45
N LEU A 91 4.51 4.32 11.44
CA LEU A 91 4.47 5.20 10.27
C LEU A 91 5.92 5.48 9.87
N LEU A 92 6.32 5.02 8.68
CA LEU A 92 7.63 5.29 8.12
C LEU A 92 7.52 6.39 7.06
N ASP A 93 8.21 7.52 7.26
CA ASP A 93 8.37 8.56 6.23
C ASP A 93 9.50 8.15 5.26
N LEU A 94 9.12 7.79 4.04
CA LEU A 94 10.04 7.35 2.99
C LEU A 94 10.70 8.55 2.27
N ARG A 95 10.13 9.75 2.34
CA ARG A 95 10.75 10.95 1.74
C ARG A 95 12.01 11.36 2.51
N ALA A 96 12.02 11.12 3.81
CA ALA A 96 13.13 11.47 4.70
C ALA A 96 14.34 10.54 4.57
N LEU A 97 14.23 9.44 3.82
CA LEU A 97 15.33 8.50 3.62
C LEU A 97 16.53 9.17 2.94
N PRO A 98 17.77 8.91 3.37
CA PRO A 98 18.98 9.26 2.61
C PRO A 98 18.93 8.70 1.18
N GLY A 99 19.57 9.37 0.22
CA GLY A 99 19.53 8.99 -1.19
C GLY A 99 20.11 7.60 -1.49
N ASP A 100 21.05 7.15 -0.65
CA ASP A 100 21.74 5.86 -0.68
C ASP A 100 21.14 4.81 0.28
N HIS A 101 20.01 5.13 0.93
CA HIS A 101 19.38 4.22 1.87
C HIS A 101 18.83 2.97 1.16
N TRP A 102 19.12 1.78 1.68
CA TRP A 102 18.76 0.49 1.06
C TRP A 102 17.25 0.29 0.83
N LEU A 103 16.38 0.86 1.68
CA LEU A 103 14.92 0.88 1.46
C LEU A 103 14.46 1.57 0.16
N ARG A 104 15.36 2.29 -0.54
CA ARG A 104 15.09 2.85 -1.87
C ARG A 104 15.26 1.84 -3.01
N ALA A 105 15.78 0.65 -2.72
CA ALA A 105 15.79 -0.46 -3.67
C ALA A 105 14.47 -1.24 -3.60
N PRO A 106 14.11 -1.97 -4.68
CA PRO A 106 12.94 -2.84 -4.65
C PRO A 106 12.99 -3.87 -3.52
N LEU A 107 11.85 -4.07 -2.86
CA LEU A 107 11.67 -5.04 -1.79
C LEU A 107 10.36 -5.80 -2.02
N LYS A 108 10.30 -7.04 -1.52
CA LYS A 108 9.03 -7.76 -1.45
C LYS A 108 8.09 -7.05 -0.48
N THR A 109 6.84 -6.88 -0.91
CA THR A 109 5.75 -6.34 -0.10
C THR A 109 4.41 -6.75 -0.68
N SER A 110 3.40 -6.77 0.16
CA SER A 110 2.05 -7.21 -0.15
C SER A 110 1.04 -6.06 -0.13
N LEU A 111 1.49 -4.85 -0.52
CA LEU A 111 0.68 -3.62 -0.61
C LEU A 111 -0.53 -3.72 -1.57
N TYR A 112 -0.58 -4.76 -2.40
CA TYR A 112 -1.68 -5.07 -3.32
C TYR A 112 -2.39 -6.34 -2.88
N PHE A 113 -3.54 -6.20 -2.22
CA PHE A 113 -4.39 -7.34 -1.83
C PHE A 113 -3.68 -8.44 -1.03
N TYR A 114 -2.64 -8.10 -0.27
CA TYR A 114 -1.83 -9.07 0.47
C TYR A 114 -1.13 -10.12 -0.41
N GLU A 115 -0.99 -9.85 -1.71
CA GLU A 115 -0.20 -10.67 -2.63
C GLU A 115 1.25 -10.16 -2.68
N PRO A 116 2.25 -11.00 -2.34
CA PRO A 116 3.65 -10.58 -2.35
C PRO A 116 4.13 -10.19 -3.75
N GLN A 117 4.66 -8.97 -3.87
CA GLN A 117 5.24 -8.41 -5.09
C GLN A 117 6.54 -7.68 -4.77
N GLU A 118 7.52 -7.77 -5.65
CA GLU A 118 8.73 -6.95 -5.55
C GLU A 118 8.45 -5.56 -6.12
N THR A 119 8.66 -4.51 -5.33
CA THR A 119 8.37 -3.13 -5.78
C THR A 119 9.27 -2.09 -5.10
N ASP A 120 9.45 -0.96 -5.77
CA ASP A 120 10.12 0.22 -5.22
C ASP A 120 9.10 1.07 -4.44
N VAL A 121 8.96 0.75 -3.15
CA VAL A 121 7.94 1.37 -2.28
C VAL A 121 8.10 2.89 -2.17
N PRO A 122 9.32 3.45 -2.01
CA PRO A 122 9.50 4.91 -2.02
C PRO A 122 9.13 5.59 -3.33
N ARG A 123 9.12 4.89 -4.47
CA ARG A 123 8.54 5.45 -5.71
C ARG A 123 7.03 5.51 -5.67
N LEU A 124 6.37 4.53 -5.06
CA LEU A 124 4.91 4.44 -5.01
C LEU A 124 4.26 5.33 -3.96
N PHE A 125 4.92 5.51 -2.80
CA PHE A 125 4.37 6.20 -1.63
C PHE A 125 5.40 7.14 -0.98
N ASP A 126 4.92 8.18 -0.31
CA ASP A 126 5.76 9.08 0.48
C ASP A 126 5.96 8.58 1.91
N ALA A 127 4.98 7.86 2.43
CA ALA A 127 5.04 7.18 3.70
C ALA A 127 4.23 5.91 3.67
N VAL A 128 4.48 5.08 4.67
CA VAL A 128 3.80 3.81 4.82
C VAL A 128 3.34 3.65 6.25
N PHE A 129 2.05 3.39 6.43
CA PHE A 129 1.44 3.06 7.70
C PHE A 129 1.27 1.55 7.82
N PHE A 130 1.81 0.99 8.89
CA PHE A 130 1.87 -0.44 9.16
C PHE A 130 0.98 -0.80 10.33
N LEU A 131 0.26 -1.90 10.19
CA LEU A 131 -0.42 -2.60 11.26
C LEU A 131 0.25 -3.95 11.49
N ASP A 132 0.62 -4.26 12.72
CA ASP A 132 1.15 -5.59 13.00
C ASP A 132 0.05 -6.65 12.80
N GLU A 133 -1.13 -6.40 13.39
CA GLU A 133 -2.32 -7.25 13.28
C GLU A 133 -3.47 -6.49 12.58
N MET A 134 -3.97 -7.03 11.47
CA MET A 134 -5.18 -6.59 10.80
C MET A 134 -6.41 -7.27 11.40
N LYS A 135 -7.47 -6.49 11.58
CA LYS A 135 -8.79 -6.98 11.98
C LYS A 135 -9.80 -6.72 10.86
N PRO A 136 -10.73 -7.64 10.60
CA PRO A 136 -11.72 -7.45 9.55
C PRO A 136 -12.65 -6.29 9.88
N SER A 137 -13.24 -5.69 8.85
CA SER A 137 -14.23 -4.63 9.04
C SER A 137 -15.48 -5.18 9.71
N THR A 138 -16.02 -4.45 10.67
CA THR A 138 -17.29 -4.79 11.32
C THR A 138 -18.40 -3.88 10.83
N ALA A 139 -19.62 -4.41 10.74
CA ALA A 139 -20.79 -3.58 10.48
C ALA A 139 -20.96 -2.55 11.60
N VAL A 140 -21.44 -1.36 11.25
CA VAL A 140 -21.89 -0.40 12.27
C VAL A 140 -23.17 -0.98 12.89
N GLU A 141 -23.23 -1.05 14.21
CA GLU A 141 -24.44 -1.50 14.91
C GLU A 141 -25.66 -0.69 14.44
N GLY A 142 -26.71 -1.39 14.01
CA GLY A 142 -27.96 -0.77 13.53
C GLY A 142 -28.02 -0.45 12.03
N ALA A 143 -26.96 -0.69 11.26
CA ALA A 143 -27.05 -0.71 9.80
C ALA A 143 -27.68 -2.04 9.37
N ALA A 144 -29.00 -2.03 9.08
CA ALA A 144 -29.65 -3.16 8.41
C ALA A 144 -29.03 -3.34 7.00
N PRO A 145 -28.92 -4.58 6.50
CA PRO A 145 -28.39 -4.87 5.18
C PRO A 145 -29.22 -4.25 4.04
#